data_AF-A0A1M3NMF5-F1
#
_entry.id   AF-A0A1M3NMF5-F1
#
_cell.length_a   1.000
_cell.length_b   1.000
_cell.length_c   1.000
_cell.angle_alpha   90.00
_cell.angle_beta   90.00
_cell.angle_gamma   90.00
#
_symmetry.space_group_name_H-M   'P 1'
#
loop_
_entity.id
_entity.type
_entity.pdbx_description
1 polymer ?
#
loop_
_entity_poly.entity_id
_entity_poly.type
_entity_poly.pdbx_seq_one_letter_code
_entity_poly.pdbx_strand_id
1 'polypeptide(L)'
;MRPIQWGSSPADGIIVRRRLLALAALFLSACSTPAAAGQEKRAALVIGNAAYAALPRLAGADEDAAAVAGALERLGVSVTRALNADRRATLAAIAAFRRDAASADAALLFYSGYSLRYRDAASIAPTDAVLRQEADIGRETIDLSQAIDAMPVAGAAFIVIDGCGSAGLAPTLAPFGALATPGLGSPPARAGALSALSAEARDPACAAATRSSLLGRSLAADIEQPGLSAGDLFQRIGRLIARRSAGRQAVLVAGVAAPAFVFAAPGFPDGDFRRLGVAPPAAELRAFAERHPGHPLAARALALAASGASSRPLASAEWRRDRHDRARAARLAALDGRWTREEADRTAELAAAETRRQDVARSERARIDREEKARLIRRQEEERRLARERAETDRVENDERIRLLRAQEERRRQPDTDKDKDKDKDKDKDRRSDAVGASGPAPGRRPGGG
;
A
#
# COMPACT_ATOMS: atom_id res chain seq x y z
N MET A 1 -72.48 -50.67 70.08
CA MET A 1 -71.26 -49.97 69.61
C MET A 1 -70.34 -50.98 68.94
N ARG A 2 -70.17 -50.88 67.61
CA ARG A 2 -69.18 -51.67 66.84
C ARG A 2 -68.23 -50.67 66.16
N PRO A 3 -66.91 -50.82 66.23
CA PRO A 3 -65.99 -49.90 65.59
C PRO A 3 -65.90 -50.20 64.09
N ILE A 4 -65.92 -49.15 63.28
CA ILE A 4 -65.70 -49.20 61.83
C ILE A 4 -64.19 -49.31 61.61
N GLN A 5 -63.73 -50.45 61.11
CA GLN A 5 -62.34 -50.65 60.72
C GLN A 5 -62.15 -50.19 59.27
N TRP A 6 -61.36 -49.12 59.08
CA TRP A 6 -60.88 -48.71 57.77
C TRP A 6 -59.64 -49.54 57.42
N GLY A 7 -59.82 -50.54 56.55
CA GLY A 7 -58.70 -51.27 55.95
C GLY A 7 -58.11 -50.45 54.80
N SER A 8 -57.05 -49.69 55.06
CA SER A 8 -56.19 -49.17 54.00
C SER A 8 -55.24 -50.28 53.55
N SER A 9 -55.51 -50.83 52.36
CA SER A 9 -54.68 -51.86 51.75
C SER A 9 -53.29 -51.28 51.42
N PRO A 10 -52.18 -51.92 51.82
CA PRO A 10 -50.82 -51.44 51.54
C PRO A 10 -50.47 -51.40 50.04
N ALA A 11 -51.32 -51.97 49.18
CA ALA A 11 -51.15 -51.97 47.72
C ALA A 11 -51.38 -50.58 47.09
N ASP A 12 -52.26 -49.75 47.65
CA ASP A 12 -52.66 -48.47 47.04
C ASP A 12 -51.55 -47.41 47.14
N GLY A 13 -50.75 -47.45 48.21
CA GLY A 13 -49.63 -46.52 48.41
C GLY A 13 -48.46 -46.73 47.41
N ILE A 14 -48.26 -47.96 46.95
CA ILE A 14 -47.18 -48.30 46.00
C ILE A 14 -47.52 -47.82 44.59
N ILE A 15 -48.80 -47.92 44.19
CA ILE A 15 -49.26 -47.49 42.86
C ILE A 15 -49.22 -45.96 42.75
N VAL A 16 -49.64 -45.24 43.82
CA VAL A 16 -49.59 -43.78 43.87
C VAL A 16 -48.16 -43.24 43.86
N ARG A 17 -47.23 -43.87 44.61
CA ARG A 17 -45.79 -43.50 44.60
C ARG A 17 -45.13 -43.74 43.25
N ARG A 18 -45.46 -44.84 42.56
CA ARG A 18 -44.95 -45.13 41.21
C ARG A 18 -45.46 -44.13 40.16
N ARG A 19 -46.72 -43.69 40.25
CA ARG A 19 -47.28 -42.68 39.35
C ARG A 19 -46.70 -41.28 39.60
N LEU A 20 -46.46 -40.92 40.86
CA LEU A 20 -45.78 -39.66 41.22
C LEU A 20 -44.31 -39.64 40.77
N LEU A 21 -43.58 -40.76 40.91
CA LEU A 21 -42.21 -40.87 40.40
C LEU A 21 -42.15 -40.85 38.87
N ALA A 22 -43.11 -41.47 38.19
CA ALA A 22 -43.21 -41.43 36.73
C ALA A 22 -43.53 -40.02 36.21
N LEU A 23 -44.43 -39.29 36.89
CA LEU A 23 -44.74 -37.89 36.55
C LEU A 23 -43.57 -36.95 36.84
N ALA A 24 -42.85 -37.14 37.95
CA ALA A 24 -41.64 -36.37 38.25
C ALA A 24 -40.52 -36.64 37.24
N ALA A 25 -40.35 -37.89 36.79
CA ALA A 25 -39.40 -38.24 35.74
C ALA A 25 -39.78 -37.64 34.37
N LEU A 26 -41.08 -37.60 34.03
CA LEU A 26 -41.57 -36.96 32.81
C LEU A 26 -41.38 -35.43 32.85
N PHE A 27 -41.56 -34.81 34.02
CA PHE A 27 -41.36 -33.37 34.22
C PHE A 27 -39.86 -32.99 34.18
N LEU A 28 -38.98 -33.83 34.74
CA LEU A 28 -37.52 -33.66 34.61
C LEU A 28 -37.02 -33.83 33.17
N SER A 29 -37.63 -34.75 32.40
CA SER A 29 -37.27 -34.98 31.00
C SER A 29 -37.81 -33.89 30.05
N ALA A 30 -38.86 -33.15 30.44
CA ALA A 30 -39.39 -32.03 29.67
C ALA A 30 -38.63 -30.71 29.90
N CYS A 31 -37.91 -30.58 31.02
CA CYS A 31 -37.09 -29.40 31.34
C CYS A 31 -35.65 -29.46 30.78
N SER A 32 -35.30 -30.52 30.05
CA SER A 32 -33.98 -30.75 29.47
C SER A 32 -33.99 -30.64 27.94
N THR A 33 -34.71 -29.65 27.40
CA THR A 33 -34.36 -29.13 26.07
C THR A 33 -33.10 -28.29 26.22
N PRO A 34 -31.91 -28.73 25.75
CA PRO A 34 -30.81 -27.80 25.59
C PRO A 34 -31.32 -26.68 24.69
N ALA A 35 -31.32 -25.44 25.18
CA ALA A 35 -31.40 -24.31 24.29
C ALA A 35 -30.29 -24.52 23.27
N ALA A 36 -30.65 -24.81 22.02
CA ALA A 36 -29.70 -24.75 20.93
C ALA A 36 -29.20 -23.31 20.94
N ALA A 37 -28.07 -23.08 21.58
CA ALA A 37 -27.37 -21.82 21.50
C ALA A 37 -27.09 -21.64 20.02
N GLY A 38 -27.91 -20.82 19.36
CA GLY A 38 -27.73 -20.49 17.95
C GLY A 38 -26.30 -20.03 17.78
N GLN A 39 -25.53 -20.76 16.98
CA GLN A 39 -24.14 -20.41 16.73
C GLN A 39 -24.13 -19.02 16.09
N GLU A 40 -23.53 -18.06 16.79
CA GLU A 40 -23.40 -16.67 16.32
C GLU A 40 -22.82 -16.68 14.90
N LYS A 41 -23.57 -16.15 13.93
CA LYS A 41 -23.18 -16.10 12.53
C LYS A 41 -22.23 -14.93 12.34
N ARG A 42 -21.03 -15.22 11.83
CA ARG A 42 -19.98 -14.22 11.65
C ARG A 42 -19.51 -14.24 10.21
N ALA A 43 -19.47 -13.09 9.56
CA ALA A 43 -19.03 -12.94 8.18
C ALA A 43 -17.83 -11.98 8.09
N ALA A 44 -16.95 -12.17 7.11
CA ALA A 44 -15.91 -11.20 6.81
C ALA A 44 -15.63 -11.08 5.31
N LEU A 45 -15.30 -9.86 4.89
CA LEU A 45 -14.70 -9.57 3.60
C LEU A 45 -13.26 -9.17 3.80
N VAL A 46 -12.34 -9.91 3.19
CA VAL A 46 -10.89 -9.69 3.33
C VAL A 46 -10.29 -9.48 1.95
N ILE A 47 -9.86 -8.25 1.68
CA ILE A 47 -9.31 -7.82 0.41
C ILE A 47 -7.84 -7.44 0.59
N GLY A 48 -6.97 -7.96 -0.28
CA GLY A 48 -5.53 -7.69 -0.26
C GLY A 48 -4.98 -7.50 -1.65
N ASN A 49 -4.65 -6.27 -2.04
CA ASN A 49 -4.19 -5.94 -3.39
C ASN A 49 -2.74 -5.43 -3.36
N ALA A 50 -1.84 -6.24 -3.92
CA ALA A 50 -0.40 -5.98 -3.98
C ALA A 50 0.12 -5.85 -5.43
N ALA A 51 -0.38 -6.67 -6.35
CA ALA A 51 0.12 -6.83 -7.71
C ALA A 51 -0.66 -5.98 -8.73
N TYR A 52 -0.46 -4.66 -8.70
CA TYR A 52 -1.10 -3.74 -9.63
C TYR A 52 -0.46 -3.77 -11.03
N ALA A 53 -1.28 -3.72 -12.07
CA ALA A 53 -0.83 -3.74 -13.45
C ALA A 53 -0.25 -2.39 -13.91
N ALA A 54 -0.86 -1.28 -13.49
CA ALA A 54 -0.49 0.08 -13.93
C ALA A 54 -0.06 1.01 -12.77
N LEU A 55 -0.15 0.54 -11.53
CA LEU A 55 0.29 1.26 -10.33
C LEU A 55 1.53 0.58 -9.75
N PRO A 56 2.33 1.25 -8.91
CA PRO A 56 3.48 0.60 -8.28
C PRO A 56 3.04 -0.63 -7.47
N ARG A 57 3.92 -1.63 -7.35
CA ARG A 57 3.62 -2.82 -6.56
C ARG A 57 3.55 -2.43 -5.07
N LEU A 58 2.51 -2.90 -4.38
CA LEU A 58 2.31 -2.70 -2.94
C LEU A 58 2.58 -4.04 -2.21
N ALA A 59 3.85 -4.42 -2.09
CA ALA A 59 4.20 -5.75 -1.62
C ALA A 59 3.79 -5.98 -0.16
N GLY A 60 3.23 -7.17 0.12
CA GLY A 60 2.81 -7.60 1.45
C GLY A 60 1.32 -7.41 1.76
N ALA A 61 0.59 -6.59 0.99
CA ALA A 61 -0.84 -6.38 1.21
C ALA A 61 -1.67 -7.68 1.04
N ASP A 62 -1.28 -8.53 0.10
CA ASP A 62 -1.85 -9.86 -0.13
C ASP A 62 -1.49 -10.85 1.00
N GLU A 63 -0.25 -10.80 1.50
CA GLU A 63 0.19 -11.61 2.65
C GLU A 63 -0.56 -11.23 3.95
N ASP A 64 -0.76 -9.94 4.20
CA ASP A 64 -1.52 -9.44 5.35
C ASP A 64 -2.97 -9.90 5.31
N ALA A 65 -3.62 -9.71 4.15
CA ALA A 65 -4.98 -10.15 3.93
C ALA A 65 -5.09 -11.68 4.10
N ALA A 66 -4.15 -12.45 3.56
CA ALA A 66 -4.13 -13.91 3.74
C ALA A 66 -3.97 -14.32 5.21
N ALA A 67 -3.11 -13.63 5.97
CA ALA A 67 -2.88 -13.90 7.39
C ALA A 67 -4.12 -13.58 8.24
N VAL A 68 -4.75 -12.42 8.00
CA VAL A 68 -5.98 -12.00 8.68
C VAL A 68 -7.14 -12.94 8.34
N ALA A 69 -7.32 -13.29 7.06
CA ALA A 69 -8.34 -14.24 6.62
C ALA A 69 -8.18 -15.60 7.32
N GLY A 70 -6.95 -16.13 7.36
CA GLY A 70 -6.68 -17.39 8.05
C GLY A 70 -6.96 -17.34 9.55
N ALA A 71 -6.72 -16.20 10.20
CA ALA A 71 -7.04 -16.00 11.61
C ALA A 71 -8.55 -15.96 11.88
N LEU A 72 -9.30 -15.28 11.01
CA LEU A 72 -10.76 -15.20 11.09
C LEU A 72 -11.44 -16.56 10.84
N GLU A 73 -10.99 -17.31 9.83
CA GLU A 73 -11.51 -18.65 9.54
C GLU A 73 -11.28 -19.62 10.70
N ARG A 74 -10.12 -19.52 11.35
CA ARG A 74 -9.81 -20.28 12.57
C ARG A 74 -10.76 -19.94 13.72
N LEU A 75 -11.33 -18.75 13.74
CA LEU A 75 -12.37 -18.31 14.67
C LEU A 75 -13.80 -18.65 14.20
N GLY A 76 -13.95 -19.47 13.16
CA GLY A 76 -15.24 -19.90 12.63
C GLY A 76 -15.99 -18.80 11.87
N VAL A 77 -15.31 -17.72 11.48
CA VAL A 77 -15.89 -16.66 10.65
C VAL A 77 -15.99 -17.15 9.20
N SER A 78 -17.12 -16.92 8.55
CA SER A 78 -17.26 -17.13 7.09
C SER A 78 -16.53 -16.03 6.35
N VAL A 79 -15.39 -16.34 5.73
CA VAL A 79 -14.53 -15.33 5.08
C VAL A 79 -14.66 -15.39 3.56
N THR A 80 -15.09 -14.28 2.96
CA THR A 80 -14.94 -14.01 1.52
C THR A 80 -13.59 -13.34 1.28
N ARG A 81 -12.70 -13.98 0.52
CA ARG A 81 -11.36 -13.47 0.21
C ARG A 81 -11.30 -12.89 -1.21
N ALA A 82 -10.62 -11.76 -1.39
CA ALA A 82 -10.26 -11.21 -2.69
C ALA A 82 -8.80 -10.75 -2.67
N LEU A 83 -7.89 -11.62 -3.13
CA LEU A 83 -6.44 -11.35 -3.16
C LEU A 83 -6.00 -11.01 -4.58
N ASN A 84 -5.28 -9.90 -4.73
CA ASN A 84 -4.85 -9.35 -6.01
C ASN A 84 -5.99 -9.28 -7.04
N ALA A 85 -7.18 -8.89 -6.58
CA ALA A 85 -8.39 -8.97 -7.35
C ALA A 85 -8.55 -7.77 -8.30
N ASP A 86 -8.93 -8.07 -9.54
CA ASP A 86 -9.38 -7.07 -10.49
C ASP A 86 -10.71 -6.45 -10.04
N ARG A 87 -11.16 -5.41 -10.74
CA ARG A 87 -12.37 -4.68 -10.37
C ARG A 87 -13.61 -5.56 -10.35
N ARG A 88 -13.76 -6.43 -11.35
CA ARG A 88 -14.92 -7.34 -11.47
C ARG A 88 -14.93 -8.36 -10.33
N ALA A 89 -13.80 -8.96 -10.01
CA ALA A 89 -13.63 -9.91 -8.93
C ALA A 89 -13.87 -9.25 -7.56
N THR A 90 -13.41 -8.01 -7.37
CA THR A 90 -13.65 -7.25 -6.13
C THR A 90 -15.13 -6.96 -5.94
N LEU A 91 -15.84 -6.51 -6.99
CA LEU A 91 -17.30 -6.29 -6.93
C LEU A 91 -18.07 -7.60 -6.68
N ALA A 92 -17.64 -8.71 -7.29
CA ALA A 92 -18.22 -10.02 -7.05
C ALA A 92 -18.03 -10.48 -5.60
N ALA A 93 -16.85 -10.24 -5.01
CA ALA A 93 -16.57 -10.52 -3.60
C ALA A 93 -17.44 -9.67 -2.66
N ILE A 94 -17.61 -8.37 -2.93
CA ILE A 94 -18.53 -7.50 -2.18
C ILE A 94 -19.96 -8.04 -2.26
N ALA A 95 -20.41 -8.46 -3.44
CA ALA A 95 -21.74 -9.02 -3.62
C ALA A 95 -21.93 -10.38 -2.90
N ALA A 96 -20.88 -11.20 -2.82
CA ALA A 96 -20.89 -12.45 -2.06
C ALA A 96 -20.93 -12.18 -0.56
N PHE A 97 -20.05 -11.30 -0.07
CA PHE A 97 -20.03 -10.86 1.31
C PHE A 97 -21.38 -10.31 1.77
N ARG A 98 -22.05 -9.49 0.95
CA ARG A 98 -23.40 -8.98 1.26
C ARG A 98 -24.40 -10.09 1.55
N ARG A 99 -24.34 -11.22 0.81
CA ARG A 99 -25.24 -12.36 1.04
C ARG A 99 -24.94 -13.06 2.36
N ASP A 100 -23.67 -13.28 2.65
CA ASP A 100 -23.23 -13.94 3.89
C ASP A 100 -23.49 -13.07 5.12
N ALA A 101 -23.25 -11.76 4.97
CA ALA A 101 -23.38 -10.76 6.02
C ALA A 101 -24.85 -10.42 6.35
N ALA A 102 -25.79 -10.63 5.41
CA ALA A 102 -27.20 -10.25 5.59
C ALA A 102 -27.88 -10.88 6.82
N SER A 103 -27.43 -12.06 7.26
CA SER A 103 -27.93 -12.74 8.47
C SER A 103 -26.86 -12.91 9.55
N ALA A 104 -25.74 -12.20 9.44
CA ALA A 104 -24.64 -12.30 10.38
C ALA A 104 -24.90 -11.40 11.60
N ASP A 105 -24.61 -11.93 12.79
CA ASP A 105 -24.61 -11.19 14.05
C ASP A 105 -23.37 -10.28 14.17
N ALA A 106 -22.31 -10.60 13.42
CA ALA A 106 -21.14 -9.75 13.30
C ALA A 106 -20.51 -9.82 11.90
N ALA A 107 -20.01 -8.68 11.44
CA ALA A 107 -19.32 -8.57 10.17
C ALA A 107 -18.00 -7.79 10.30
N LEU A 108 -16.99 -8.24 9.56
CA LEU A 108 -15.70 -7.54 9.48
C LEU A 108 -15.29 -7.29 8.04
N LEU A 109 -14.92 -6.04 7.73
CA LEU A 109 -14.24 -5.67 6.50
C LEU A 109 -12.76 -5.45 6.81
N PHE A 110 -11.87 -6.19 6.14
CA PHE A 110 -10.43 -5.93 6.12
C PHE A 110 -10.00 -5.56 4.71
N TYR A 111 -9.30 -4.45 4.57
CA TYR A 111 -8.69 -4.03 3.30
C TYR A 111 -7.23 -3.67 3.52
N SER A 112 -6.33 -4.25 2.72
CA SER A 112 -4.94 -3.80 2.56
C SER A 112 -4.67 -3.60 1.06
N GLY A 113 -4.24 -2.40 0.69
CA GLY A 113 -4.15 -2.00 -0.71
C GLY A 113 -4.12 -0.48 -0.88
N TYR A 114 -4.06 -0.03 -2.12
CA TYR A 114 -4.14 1.38 -2.44
C TYR A 114 -5.53 1.93 -2.18
N SER A 115 -5.60 2.98 -1.38
CA SER A 115 -6.83 3.71 -1.11
C SER A 115 -6.66 5.18 -1.49
N LEU A 116 -7.77 5.82 -1.84
CA LEU A 116 -7.79 7.22 -2.24
C LEU A 116 -9.14 7.83 -1.89
N ARG A 117 -9.18 9.15 -1.83
CA ARG A 117 -10.41 9.91 -1.72
C ARG A 117 -10.68 10.58 -3.05
N TYR A 118 -11.78 10.24 -3.69
CA TYR A 118 -12.22 10.81 -4.96
C TYR A 118 -13.54 11.57 -4.75
N ARG A 119 -13.56 12.88 -5.04
CA ARG A 119 -14.72 13.75 -4.77
C ARG A 119 -15.27 13.58 -3.35
N ASP A 120 -14.36 13.60 -2.39
CA ASP A 120 -14.61 13.37 -0.96
C ASP A 120 -15.14 11.98 -0.55
N ALA A 121 -15.27 11.04 -1.49
CA ALA A 121 -15.66 9.66 -1.21
C ALA A 121 -14.44 8.73 -1.03
N ALA A 122 -14.47 7.91 0.02
CA ALA A 122 -13.47 6.89 0.30
C ALA A 122 -13.52 5.78 -0.76
N SER A 123 -12.45 5.60 -1.52
CA SER A 123 -12.37 4.65 -2.62
C SER A 123 -11.15 3.74 -2.50
N ILE A 124 -11.25 2.53 -3.05
CA ILE A 124 -10.17 1.54 -3.13
C ILE A 124 -9.83 1.26 -4.60
N ALA A 125 -8.56 0.96 -4.86
CA ALA A 125 -8.07 0.60 -6.19
C ALA A 125 -7.97 -0.94 -6.35
N PRO A 126 -8.66 -1.51 -7.34
CA PRO A 126 -8.41 -2.87 -7.83
C PRO A 126 -7.04 -3.02 -8.52
N THR A 127 -6.57 -4.25 -8.74
CA THR A 127 -5.24 -4.50 -9.34
C THR A 127 -5.12 -4.08 -10.80
N ASP A 128 -6.23 -4.02 -11.53
CA ASP A 128 -6.32 -3.59 -12.92
C ASP A 128 -6.57 -2.07 -13.08
N ALA A 129 -6.59 -1.31 -11.99
CA ALA A 129 -6.89 0.13 -12.04
C ALA A 129 -5.85 0.92 -12.87
N VAL A 130 -6.34 1.70 -13.84
CA VAL A 130 -5.53 2.58 -14.70
C VAL A 130 -5.96 4.04 -14.53
N LEU A 131 -5.21 4.82 -13.75
CA LEU A 131 -5.57 6.19 -13.38
C LEU A 131 -4.81 7.21 -14.25
N ARG A 132 -5.27 7.48 -15.48
CA ARG A 132 -4.58 8.41 -16.41
C ARG A 132 -5.24 9.78 -16.51
N GLN A 133 -6.56 9.82 -16.43
CA GLN A 133 -7.37 11.05 -16.50
C GLN A 133 -8.48 11.03 -15.44
N GLU A 134 -9.07 12.18 -15.13
CA GLU A 134 -10.11 12.31 -14.10
C GLU A 134 -11.26 11.30 -14.29
N ALA A 135 -11.73 11.13 -15.53
CA ALA A 135 -12.84 10.22 -15.85
C ALA A 135 -12.53 8.75 -15.56
N ASP A 136 -11.26 8.39 -15.46
CA ASP A 136 -10.85 7.03 -15.11
C ASP A 136 -11.03 6.78 -13.62
N ILE A 137 -10.85 7.80 -12.75
CA ILE A 137 -10.84 7.58 -11.30
C ILE A 137 -12.15 6.95 -10.83
N GLY A 138 -13.29 7.55 -11.19
CA GLY A 138 -14.60 7.01 -10.80
C GLY A 138 -14.94 5.67 -11.48
N ARG A 139 -14.35 5.39 -12.65
CA ARG A 139 -14.63 4.16 -13.41
C ARG A 139 -13.78 2.98 -12.94
N GLU A 140 -12.50 3.23 -12.66
CA GLU A 140 -11.49 2.22 -12.36
C GLU A 140 -11.39 1.91 -10.86
N THR A 141 -11.86 2.80 -9.99
CA THR A 141 -11.89 2.58 -8.54
C THR A 141 -13.26 2.04 -8.09
N ILE A 142 -13.31 1.60 -6.83
CA ILE A 142 -14.53 1.15 -6.17
C ILE A 142 -14.75 2.00 -4.93
N ASP A 143 -15.93 2.60 -4.82
CA ASP A 143 -16.36 3.28 -3.61
C ASP A 143 -16.47 2.27 -2.45
N LEU A 144 -15.74 2.54 -1.38
CA LEU A 144 -15.68 1.69 -0.19
C LEU A 144 -17.04 1.61 0.51
N SER A 145 -17.93 2.59 0.31
CA SER A 145 -19.31 2.57 0.80
C SER A 145 -20.03 1.28 0.37
N GLN A 146 -19.77 0.75 -0.82
CA GLN A 146 -20.40 -0.48 -1.31
C GLN A 146 -20.08 -1.70 -0.43
N ALA A 147 -18.86 -1.77 0.13
CA ALA A 147 -18.45 -2.83 1.04
C ALA A 147 -18.96 -2.59 2.47
N ILE A 148 -18.99 -1.32 2.90
CA ILE A 148 -19.50 -0.94 4.22
C ILE A 148 -21.01 -1.14 4.32
N ASP A 149 -21.76 -0.80 3.27
CA ASP A 149 -23.22 -0.95 3.20
C ASP A 149 -23.64 -2.41 3.02
N ALA A 150 -22.73 -3.28 2.58
CA ALA A 150 -22.95 -4.72 2.56
C ALA A 150 -22.94 -5.35 3.96
N MET A 151 -22.44 -4.65 4.99
CA MET A 151 -22.45 -5.11 6.38
C MET A 151 -23.88 -5.05 6.96
N PRO A 152 -24.24 -5.95 7.91
CA PRO A 152 -25.58 -5.96 8.49
C PRO A 152 -25.85 -4.66 9.26
N VAL A 153 -27.12 -4.25 9.29
CA VAL A 153 -27.57 -3.06 10.03
C VAL A 153 -27.61 -3.35 11.53
N ALA A 154 -28.03 -4.55 11.91
CA ALA A 154 -28.01 -5.04 13.29
C ALA A 154 -26.77 -5.92 13.51
N GLY A 155 -26.16 -5.84 14.69
CA GLY A 155 -24.98 -6.64 15.03
C GLY A 155 -23.67 -5.84 15.07
N ALA A 156 -22.57 -6.52 15.36
CA ALA A 156 -21.27 -5.89 15.49
C ALA A 156 -20.60 -5.70 14.13
N ALA A 157 -20.25 -4.46 13.77
CA ALA A 157 -19.54 -4.15 12.53
C ALA A 157 -18.12 -3.68 12.82
N PHE A 158 -17.14 -4.24 12.12
CA PHE A 158 -15.73 -3.88 12.24
C PHE A 158 -15.15 -3.50 10.88
N ILE A 159 -14.60 -2.30 10.76
CA ILE A 159 -13.97 -1.84 9.51
C ILE A 159 -12.50 -1.60 9.76
N VAL A 160 -11.65 -2.48 9.25
CA VAL A 160 -10.20 -2.42 9.41
C VAL A 160 -9.57 -2.09 8.06
N ILE A 161 -9.05 -0.88 7.94
CA ILE A 161 -8.37 -0.45 6.73
C ILE A 161 -6.88 -0.27 7.03
N ASP A 162 -6.08 -1.03 6.34
CA ASP A 162 -4.65 -0.84 6.27
C ASP A 162 -4.32 0.17 5.17
N GLY A 163 -4.32 1.45 5.55
CA GLY A 163 -4.01 2.55 4.65
C GLY A 163 -2.53 2.67 4.30
N CYS A 164 -1.69 1.76 4.78
CA CYS A 164 -0.25 1.85 4.63
C CYS A 164 0.16 1.75 3.15
N GLY A 165 0.83 2.79 2.67
CA GLY A 165 1.36 2.86 1.31
C GLY A 165 0.47 3.56 0.30
N SER A 166 -0.70 4.07 0.69
CA SER A 166 -1.54 4.90 -0.19
C SER A 166 -0.79 6.14 -0.71
N ALA A 167 0.18 6.66 0.05
CA ALA A 167 1.10 7.73 -0.32
C ALA A 167 1.91 7.43 -1.58
N GLY A 168 2.10 6.14 -1.91
CA GLY A 168 2.69 5.72 -3.18
C GLY A 168 1.87 6.15 -4.41
N LEU A 169 0.58 6.46 -4.24
CA LEU A 169 -0.26 7.04 -5.29
C LEU A 169 -0.06 8.55 -5.48
N ALA A 170 0.68 9.25 -4.59
CA ALA A 170 0.80 10.70 -4.68
C ALA A 170 1.30 11.20 -6.05
N PRO A 171 2.32 10.60 -6.70
CA PRO A 171 2.73 11.02 -8.04
C PRO A 171 1.66 10.79 -9.10
N THR A 172 0.94 9.66 -9.02
CA THR A 172 -0.14 9.31 -9.96
C THR A 172 -1.35 10.24 -9.81
N LEU A 173 -1.64 10.68 -8.58
CA LEU A 173 -2.82 11.52 -8.28
C LEU A 173 -2.55 13.02 -8.34
N ALA A 174 -1.28 13.45 -8.33
CA ALA A 174 -0.90 14.86 -8.37
C ALA A 174 -1.59 15.69 -9.48
N PRO A 175 -1.76 15.18 -10.72
CA PRO A 175 -2.45 15.93 -11.78
C PRO A 175 -3.92 16.25 -11.49
N PHE A 176 -4.57 15.52 -10.58
CA PHE A 176 -5.99 15.69 -10.24
C PHE A 176 -6.20 16.65 -9.07
N GLY A 177 -5.15 17.04 -8.35
CA GLY A 177 -5.22 17.97 -7.23
C GLY A 177 -6.20 17.51 -6.14
N ALA A 178 -7.03 18.44 -5.64
CA ALA A 178 -7.98 18.18 -4.56
C ALA A 178 -9.09 17.18 -4.94
N LEU A 179 -9.30 16.92 -6.23
CA LEU A 179 -10.33 16.00 -6.71
C LEU A 179 -10.05 14.56 -6.29
N ALA A 180 -8.78 14.17 -6.28
CA ALA A 180 -8.34 12.82 -5.93
C ALA A 180 -7.08 12.88 -5.08
N THR A 181 -7.18 12.50 -3.81
CA THR A 181 -6.05 12.52 -2.87
C THR A 181 -5.69 11.11 -2.40
N PRO A 182 -4.40 10.79 -2.23
CA PRO A 182 -3.98 9.54 -1.61
C PRO A 182 -4.62 9.29 -0.24
N GLY A 183 -4.93 8.02 0.05
CA GLY A 183 -5.50 7.60 1.32
C GLY A 183 -6.97 7.96 1.49
N LEU A 184 -7.60 7.43 2.54
CA LEU A 184 -9.00 7.71 2.88
C LEU A 184 -9.20 9.03 3.64
N GLY A 185 -8.12 9.62 4.17
CA GLY A 185 -8.20 10.73 5.11
C GLY A 185 -8.64 10.25 6.50
N SER A 186 -9.93 10.30 6.78
CA SER A 186 -10.49 9.88 8.08
C SER A 186 -10.99 8.43 8.03
N PRO A 187 -11.04 7.73 9.18
CA PRO A 187 -11.66 6.41 9.24
C PRO A 187 -13.11 6.48 8.74
N PRO A 188 -13.55 5.52 7.92
CA PRO A 188 -14.94 5.47 7.48
C PRO A 188 -15.86 5.33 8.70
N ALA A 189 -16.87 6.19 8.76
CA ALA A 189 -17.84 6.20 9.84
C ALA A 189 -19.10 5.43 9.44
N ARG A 190 -19.55 4.53 10.30
CA ARG A 190 -20.84 3.84 10.22
C ARG A 190 -21.41 3.72 11.63
N ALA A 191 -22.69 4.05 11.80
CA ALA A 191 -23.36 3.88 13.08
C ALA A 191 -23.31 2.41 13.52
N GLY A 192 -22.94 2.16 14.78
CA GLY A 192 -22.79 0.80 15.31
C GLY A 192 -21.54 0.04 14.83
N ALA A 193 -20.65 0.68 14.06
CA ALA A 193 -19.38 0.10 13.65
C ALA A 193 -18.22 0.64 14.48
N LEU A 194 -17.22 -0.22 14.71
CA LEU A 194 -15.91 0.17 15.19
C LEU A 194 -14.91 0.09 14.03
N SER A 195 -14.35 1.24 13.68
CA SER A 195 -13.40 1.38 12.58
C SER A 195 -11.98 1.54 13.12
N ALA A 196 -11.03 0.83 12.54
CA ALA A 196 -9.60 0.98 12.78
C ALA A 196 -8.89 1.23 11.45
N LEU A 197 -8.39 2.45 11.28
CA LEU A 197 -7.62 2.84 10.10
C LEU A 197 -6.16 3.00 10.51
N SER A 198 -5.25 2.27 9.88
CA SER A 198 -3.83 2.65 9.94
C SER A 198 -3.68 3.97 9.18
N ALA A 199 -3.46 5.06 9.91
CA ALA A 199 -3.17 6.34 9.30
C ALA A 199 -1.75 6.32 8.74
N GLU A 200 -1.59 6.97 7.59
CA GLU A 200 -0.29 7.35 7.06
C GLU A 200 0.31 8.41 7.98
N ALA A 201 0.96 7.98 9.04
CA ALA A 201 1.90 8.86 9.71
C ALA A 201 3.19 8.91 8.88
N ARG A 202 4.08 9.83 9.25
CA ARG A 202 5.30 10.23 8.52
C ARG A 202 6.38 9.13 8.47
N ASP A 203 5.98 7.86 8.36
CA ASP A 203 6.87 6.73 8.22
C ASP A 203 7.17 6.48 6.72
N PRO A 204 8.43 6.73 6.27
CA PRO A 204 8.84 6.35 4.93
C PRO A 204 8.71 4.84 4.68
N ALA A 205 8.74 4.00 5.72
CA ALA A 205 8.53 2.55 5.60
C ALA A 205 7.09 2.22 5.18
N CYS A 206 6.13 2.97 5.72
CA CYS A 206 4.73 2.80 5.38
C CYS A 206 4.45 3.33 3.96
N ALA A 207 5.10 4.42 3.55
CA ALA A 207 5.00 4.97 2.20
C ALA A 207 5.73 4.14 1.12
N ALA A 208 6.79 3.39 1.48
CA ALA A 208 7.59 2.60 0.55
C ALA A 208 6.99 1.23 0.20
N ALA A 209 6.05 0.72 1.00
CA ALA A 209 5.24 -0.48 0.76
C ALA A 209 5.92 -1.63 -0.01
N THR A 210 7.13 -1.98 0.42
CA THR A 210 7.86 -3.15 -0.09
C THR A 210 7.56 -4.41 0.73
N ARG A 211 6.81 -4.32 1.83
CA ARG A 211 6.56 -5.43 2.77
C ARG A 211 5.24 -5.28 3.54
N SER A 212 4.80 -6.38 4.16
CA SER A 212 3.54 -6.52 4.88
C SER A 212 3.47 -5.63 6.14
N SER A 213 2.30 -5.07 6.40
CA SER A 213 2.02 -3.98 7.33
C SER A 213 2.00 -4.42 8.79
N LEU A 214 2.30 -3.46 9.67
CA LEU A 214 2.16 -3.67 11.11
C LEU A 214 0.72 -3.89 11.54
N LEU A 215 -0.26 -3.30 10.84
CA LEU A 215 -1.68 -3.45 11.19
C LEU A 215 -2.18 -4.86 10.89
N GLY A 216 -2.01 -5.33 9.64
CA GLY A 216 -2.45 -6.66 9.22
C GLY A 216 -1.81 -7.76 10.09
N ARG A 217 -0.49 -7.70 10.26
CA ARG A 217 0.26 -8.62 11.12
C ARG A 217 -0.18 -8.60 12.58
N SER A 218 -0.32 -7.41 13.18
CA SER A 218 -0.71 -7.29 14.59
C SER A 218 -2.15 -7.76 14.82
N LEU A 219 -3.05 -7.46 13.88
CA LEU A 219 -4.41 -7.96 13.93
C LEU A 219 -4.44 -9.49 13.84
N ALA A 220 -3.80 -10.09 12.83
CA ALA A 220 -3.75 -11.54 12.67
C ALA A 220 -3.15 -12.24 13.91
N ALA A 221 -2.22 -11.60 14.61
CA ALA A 221 -1.59 -12.15 15.81
C ALA A 221 -2.46 -12.05 17.09
N ASP A 222 -3.20 -10.95 17.26
CA ASP A 222 -3.92 -10.65 18.50
C ASP A 222 -5.45 -10.90 18.41
N ILE A 223 -6.05 -10.99 17.21
CA ILE A 223 -7.51 -11.18 17.03
C ILE A 223 -8.02 -12.49 17.63
N GLU A 224 -7.14 -13.47 17.76
CA GLU A 224 -7.45 -14.78 18.33
C GLU A 224 -7.32 -14.81 19.86
N GLN A 225 -7.04 -13.67 20.49
CA GLN A 225 -6.87 -13.60 21.94
C GLN A 225 -8.21 -13.84 22.66
N PRO A 226 -8.33 -14.90 23.48
CA PRO A 226 -9.58 -15.21 24.15
C PRO A 226 -9.99 -14.14 25.16
N GLY A 227 -11.27 -13.78 25.16
CA GLY A 227 -11.88 -12.90 26.15
C GLY A 227 -11.49 -11.43 26.05
N LEU A 228 -10.75 -11.02 25.01
CA LEU A 228 -10.45 -9.62 24.75
C LEU A 228 -11.60 -8.99 23.96
N SER A 229 -12.17 -7.89 24.49
CA SER A 229 -13.19 -7.14 23.76
C SER A 229 -12.62 -6.56 22.46
N ALA A 230 -13.42 -6.44 21.41
CA ALA A 230 -12.97 -5.87 20.14
C ALA A 230 -12.44 -4.43 20.31
N GLY A 231 -13.08 -3.63 21.18
CA GLY A 231 -12.60 -2.29 21.53
C GLY A 231 -11.20 -2.31 22.13
N ASP A 232 -10.97 -3.14 23.15
CA ASP A 232 -9.67 -3.27 23.79
C ASP A 232 -8.61 -3.84 22.85
N LEU A 233 -8.99 -4.77 21.98
CA LEU A 233 -8.14 -5.33 20.93
C LEU A 233 -7.59 -4.24 20.01
N PHE A 234 -8.44 -3.41 19.41
CA PHE A 234 -7.99 -2.36 18.50
C PHE A 234 -7.19 -1.28 19.22
N GLN A 235 -7.59 -0.88 20.44
CA GLN A 235 -6.82 0.06 21.26
C GLN A 235 -5.43 -0.49 21.63
N ARG A 236 -5.33 -1.79 21.91
CA ARG A 236 -4.06 -2.46 22.17
C ARG A 236 -3.18 -2.53 20.93
N ILE A 237 -3.75 -2.90 19.78
CA ILE A 237 -3.06 -2.92 18.48
C ILE A 237 -2.53 -1.53 18.16
N GLY A 238 -3.34 -0.48 18.31
CA GLY A 238 -2.91 0.91 18.09
C GLY A 238 -1.70 1.29 18.95
N ARG A 239 -1.74 1.00 20.27
CA ARG A 239 -0.60 1.23 21.18
C ARG A 239 0.64 0.41 20.81
N LEU A 240 0.46 -0.82 20.34
CA LEU A 240 1.56 -1.69 19.90
C LEU A 240 2.25 -1.13 18.65
N ILE A 241 1.47 -0.68 17.68
CA ILE A 241 1.97 -0.11 16.42
C ILE A 241 2.66 1.22 16.68
N ALA A 242 2.08 2.10 17.51
CA ALA A 242 2.72 3.35 17.89
C ALA A 242 4.09 3.10 18.56
N ARG A 243 4.19 2.13 19.46
CA ARG A 243 5.48 1.77 20.09
C ARG A 243 6.49 1.20 19.09
N ARG A 244 6.08 0.26 18.25
CA ARG A 244 6.97 -0.41 17.28
C ARG A 244 7.48 0.49 16.18
N SER A 245 6.64 1.41 15.72
CA SER A 245 7.01 2.42 14.75
C SER A 245 7.73 3.64 15.37
N ALA A 246 8.01 3.63 16.68
CA ALA A 246 8.53 4.78 17.42
C ALA A 246 7.69 6.07 17.19
N GLY A 247 6.37 5.91 17.10
CA GLY A 247 5.41 6.98 16.85
C GLY A 247 5.27 7.38 15.38
N ARG A 248 5.99 6.75 14.45
CA ARG A 248 5.93 7.06 13.01
C ARG A 248 4.68 6.50 12.32
N GLN A 249 4.00 5.53 12.92
CA GLN A 249 2.72 4.99 12.47
C GLN A 249 1.67 5.13 13.58
N ALA A 250 0.49 5.60 13.22
CA ALA A 250 -0.64 5.72 14.15
C ALA A 250 -1.84 4.94 13.61
N VAL A 251 -2.60 4.31 14.50
CA VAL A 251 -3.90 3.72 14.16
C VAL A 251 -4.98 4.60 14.74
N LEU A 252 -5.81 5.16 13.86
CA LEU A 252 -6.99 5.93 14.22
C LEU A 252 -8.13 4.94 14.43
N VAL A 253 -8.61 4.88 15.68
CA VAL A 253 -9.78 4.08 16.05
C VAL A 253 -10.96 5.04 16.21
N ALA A 254 -12.05 4.77 15.50
CA ALA A 254 -13.26 5.60 15.51
C ALA A 254 -14.52 4.75 15.63
N GLY A 255 -15.58 5.33 16.20
CA GLY A 255 -16.83 4.63 16.47
C GLY A 255 -16.80 3.86 17.79
N VAL A 256 -17.90 3.17 18.07
CA VAL A 256 -18.10 2.42 19.31
C VAL A 256 -18.56 1.03 18.89
N ALA A 257 -17.80 -0.01 19.29
CA ALA A 257 -18.25 -1.38 19.10
C ALA A 257 -19.51 -1.64 19.92
N ALA A 258 -20.35 -2.59 19.47
CA ALA A 258 -21.34 -3.18 20.35
C ALA A 258 -20.65 -3.64 21.66
N PRO A 259 -21.19 -3.29 22.85
CA PRO A 259 -20.53 -3.61 24.10
C PRO A 259 -20.34 -5.13 24.24
N ALA A 260 -19.13 -5.52 24.66
CA ALA A 260 -18.73 -6.90 24.95
C ALA A 260 -18.59 -7.90 23.78
N PHE A 261 -18.53 -7.45 22.51
CA PHE A 261 -18.16 -8.38 21.42
C PHE A 261 -16.71 -8.87 21.57
N VAL A 262 -16.51 -10.18 21.48
CA VAL A 262 -15.21 -10.85 21.52
C VAL A 262 -15.03 -11.72 20.27
N PHE A 263 -13.94 -11.50 19.54
CA PHE A 263 -13.61 -12.33 18.37
C PHE A 263 -13.33 -13.77 18.78
N ALA A 264 -12.59 -13.98 19.86
CA ALA A 264 -12.38 -15.29 20.47
C ALA A 264 -13.09 -15.35 21.82
N ALA A 265 -14.20 -16.08 21.90
CA ALA A 265 -14.94 -16.28 23.15
C ALA A 265 -14.07 -17.00 24.21
N PRO A 266 -14.27 -16.73 25.52
CA PRO A 266 -13.67 -17.53 26.58
C PRO A 266 -14.05 -19.01 26.42
N GLY A 267 -13.09 -19.86 26.01
CA GLY A 267 -13.35 -21.28 25.73
C GLY A 267 -13.52 -21.65 24.25
N PHE A 268 -13.22 -20.74 23.31
CA PHE A 268 -13.16 -21.07 21.89
C PHE A 268 -12.13 -22.20 21.65
N PRO A 269 -12.51 -23.32 20.99
CA PRO A 269 -11.72 -24.55 20.97
C PRO A 269 -10.46 -24.45 20.11
N ASP A 270 -10.30 -23.42 19.30
CA ASP A 270 -9.01 -23.13 18.66
C ASP A 270 -7.93 -22.75 19.69
N GLY A 271 -8.37 -22.18 20.81
CA GLY A 271 -7.61 -22.11 22.04
C GLY A 271 -7.28 -23.50 22.60
N ASP A 272 -8.18 -24.48 22.54
CA ASP A 272 -7.99 -25.86 23.04
C ASP A 272 -7.11 -26.74 22.14
N PHE A 273 -7.24 -26.64 20.81
CA PHE A 273 -6.37 -27.30 19.83
C PHE A 273 -4.94 -26.73 19.82
N ARG A 274 -4.76 -25.43 20.16
CA ARG A 274 -3.44 -24.81 20.33
C ARG A 274 -2.90 -24.85 21.76
N ARG A 275 -3.77 -25.04 22.78
CA ARG A 275 -3.39 -25.28 24.19
C ARG A 275 -2.55 -26.53 24.32
N LEU A 276 -2.66 -27.47 23.40
CA LEU A 276 -1.88 -28.69 23.43
C LEU A 276 -0.86 -28.67 22.28
N GLY A 277 0.42 -28.72 22.63
CA GLY A 277 1.49 -29.10 21.69
C GLY A 277 1.53 -30.62 21.52
N VAL A 278 0.35 -31.21 21.61
CA VAL A 278 -0.03 -32.62 21.63
C VAL A 278 -1.45 -32.61 21.06
N ALA A 279 -1.86 -33.58 20.24
CA ALA A 279 -3.27 -33.61 19.86
C ALA A 279 -4.12 -33.75 21.14
N PRO A 280 -5.29 -33.08 21.25
CA PRO A 280 -6.19 -33.32 22.38
C PRO A 280 -6.53 -34.80 22.51
N PRO A 281 -6.87 -35.28 23.71
CA PRO A 281 -7.37 -36.63 23.88
C PRO A 281 -8.49 -36.88 22.88
N ALA A 282 -8.52 -38.07 22.29
CA ALA A 282 -9.50 -38.43 21.27
C ALA A 282 -10.95 -38.20 21.74
N ALA A 283 -11.22 -38.29 23.04
CA ALA A 283 -12.51 -37.97 23.63
C ALA A 283 -12.89 -36.47 23.53
N GLU A 284 -11.95 -35.54 23.73
CA GLU A 284 -12.21 -34.11 23.62
C GLU A 284 -12.39 -33.67 22.16
N LEU A 285 -11.62 -34.26 21.25
CA LEU A 285 -11.76 -34.07 19.81
C LEU A 285 -13.15 -34.53 19.32
N ARG A 286 -13.62 -35.68 19.80
CA ARG A 286 -14.97 -36.20 19.51
C ARG A 286 -16.05 -35.30 20.13
N ALA A 287 -15.92 -34.96 21.41
CA ALA A 287 -16.86 -34.06 22.09
C ALA A 287 -16.90 -32.66 21.46
N PHE A 288 -15.82 -32.20 20.85
CA PHE A 288 -15.81 -30.97 20.06
C PHE A 288 -16.60 -31.14 18.76
N ALA A 289 -16.34 -32.19 17.99
CA ALA A 289 -17.07 -32.43 16.73
C ALA A 289 -18.57 -32.66 16.98
N GLU A 290 -18.93 -33.28 18.10
CA GLU A 290 -20.32 -33.47 18.55
C GLU A 290 -20.97 -32.16 18.97
N ARG A 291 -20.27 -31.30 19.71
CA ARG A 291 -20.78 -29.98 20.13
C ARG A 291 -20.82 -28.95 19.00
N HIS A 292 -19.94 -29.09 18.02
CA HIS A 292 -19.76 -28.13 16.93
C HIS A 292 -19.71 -28.82 15.55
N PRO A 293 -20.76 -29.55 15.14
CA PRO A 293 -20.75 -30.38 13.93
C PRO A 293 -20.57 -29.56 12.64
N GLY A 294 -20.97 -28.29 12.63
CA GLY A 294 -20.80 -27.37 11.51
C GLY A 294 -19.48 -26.58 11.48
N HIS A 295 -18.57 -26.78 12.45
CA HIS A 295 -17.32 -26.02 12.51
C HIS A 295 -16.32 -26.54 11.46
N PRO A 296 -15.55 -25.67 10.76
CA PRO A 296 -14.58 -26.09 9.73
C PRO A 296 -13.48 -27.05 10.22
N LEU A 297 -13.33 -27.20 11.54
CA LEU A 297 -12.37 -28.12 12.17
C LEU A 297 -12.99 -29.42 12.68
N ALA A 298 -14.32 -29.59 12.64
CA ALA A 298 -15.00 -30.77 13.20
C ALA A 298 -14.57 -32.07 12.52
N ALA A 299 -14.48 -32.06 11.18
CA ALA A 299 -14.01 -33.21 10.40
C ALA A 299 -12.54 -33.55 10.71
N ARG A 300 -11.69 -32.54 10.84
CA ARG A 300 -10.27 -32.70 11.20
C ARG A 300 -10.10 -33.22 12.62
N ALA A 301 -10.95 -32.78 13.55
CA ALA A 301 -10.96 -33.25 14.92
C ALA A 301 -11.29 -34.75 15.02
N LEU A 302 -12.33 -35.21 14.31
CA LEU A 302 -12.68 -36.63 14.24
C LEU A 302 -11.54 -37.48 13.64
N ALA A 303 -10.89 -36.99 12.59
CA ALA A 303 -9.75 -37.68 11.98
C ALA A 303 -8.56 -37.83 12.94
N LEU A 304 -8.23 -36.77 13.70
CA LEU A 304 -7.18 -36.81 14.71
C LEU A 304 -7.55 -37.67 15.93
N ALA A 305 -8.83 -37.75 16.28
CA ALA A 305 -9.31 -38.62 17.35
C ALA A 305 -9.17 -40.10 16.99
N ALA A 306 -9.35 -40.43 15.72
CA ALA A 306 -9.20 -41.78 15.20
C ALA A 306 -7.74 -42.26 15.17
N SER A 307 -6.76 -41.35 15.05
CA SER A 307 -5.34 -41.69 14.90
C SER A 307 -4.59 -41.99 16.21
N GLY A 308 -5.25 -41.98 17.37
CA GLY A 308 -4.71 -42.48 18.65
C GLY A 308 -3.55 -41.67 19.27
N ALA A 309 -3.21 -40.50 18.73
CA ALA A 309 -2.02 -39.73 19.10
C ALA A 309 -2.22 -38.86 20.36
N SER A 310 -2.48 -39.44 21.54
CA SER A 310 -2.55 -38.63 22.77
C SER A 310 -2.28 -39.43 24.04
N SER A 311 -1.04 -39.35 24.54
CA SER A 311 -0.70 -39.72 25.93
C SER A 311 0.25 -38.70 26.56
N ARG A 312 -0.28 -37.58 27.06
CA ARG A 312 0.42 -36.68 28.02
C ARG A 312 -0.57 -36.07 29.04
N PRO A 313 -0.13 -35.73 30.27
CA PRO A 313 -1.01 -35.42 31.40
C PRO A 313 -1.68 -34.05 31.30
N LEU A 314 -2.86 -33.93 31.96
CA LEU A 314 -3.79 -32.80 31.93
C LEU A 314 -3.19 -31.48 32.45
N ALA A 315 -3.40 -30.40 31.68
CA ALA A 315 -2.83 -29.08 31.91
C ALA A 315 -3.74 -28.15 32.74
N SER A 316 -3.19 -27.53 33.79
CA SER A 316 -3.89 -26.55 34.66
C SER A 316 -4.24 -25.22 33.94
N ALA A 317 -5.12 -24.41 34.52
CA ALA A 317 -5.47 -23.08 34.00
C ALA A 317 -4.29 -22.11 33.89
N GLU A 318 -3.32 -22.21 34.80
CA GLU A 318 -2.10 -21.38 34.82
C GLU A 318 -1.15 -21.74 33.69
N TRP A 319 -0.93 -23.04 33.47
CA TRP A 319 -0.13 -23.52 32.35
C TRP A 319 -0.72 -23.09 31.00
N ARG A 320 -2.05 -23.05 30.88
CA ARG A 320 -2.73 -22.55 29.68
C ARG A 320 -2.45 -21.08 29.43
N ARG A 321 -2.46 -20.23 30.47
CA ARG A 321 -2.12 -18.79 30.35
C ARG A 321 -0.68 -18.60 29.91
N ASP A 322 0.26 -19.25 30.61
CA ASP A 322 1.70 -19.18 30.30
C ASP A 322 2.02 -19.65 28.87
N ARG A 323 1.41 -20.74 28.40
CA ARG A 323 1.58 -21.20 27.02
C ARG A 323 1.02 -20.19 25.99
N HIS A 324 -0.15 -19.61 26.25
CA HIS A 324 -0.75 -18.60 25.36
C HIS A 324 0.10 -17.35 25.30
N ASP A 325 0.58 -16.88 26.45
CA ASP A 325 1.49 -15.75 26.54
C ASP A 325 2.81 -16.04 25.83
N ARG A 326 3.34 -17.27 25.93
CA ARG A 326 4.53 -17.70 25.20
C ARG A 326 4.31 -17.86 23.70
N ALA A 327 3.18 -18.41 23.25
CA ALA A 327 2.86 -18.53 21.83
C ALA A 327 2.61 -17.16 21.19
N ARG A 328 1.94 -16.27 21.92
CA ARG A 328 1.80 -14.86 21.55
C ARG A 328 3.15 -14.17 21.53
N ALA A 329 3.96 -14.32 22.58
CA ALA A 329 5.31 -13.76 22.64
C ALA A 329 6.19 -14.32 21.53
N ALA A 330 6.06 -15.59 21.15
CA ALA A 330 6.78 -16.19 20.04
C ALA A 330 6.30 -15.69 18.68
N ARG A 331 4.97 -15.50 18.48
CA ARG A 331 4.43 -14.85 17.27
C ARG A 331 4.89 -13.41 17.18
N LEU A 332 4.83 -12.68 18.30
CA LEU A 332 5.30 -11.31 18.38
C LEU A 332 6.81 -11.23 18.19
N ALA A 333 7.62 -12.13 18.75
CA ALA A 333 9.06 -12.16 18.58
C ALA A 333 9.45 -12.63 17.17
N ALA A 334 8.66 -13.50 16.55
CA ALA A 334 8.82 -13.85 15.14
C ALA A 334 8.45 -12.66 14.24
N LEU A 335 7.39 -11.91 14.59
CA LEU A 335 7.01 -10.67 13.93
C LEU A 335 8.06 -9.58 14.13
N ASP A 336 8.59 -9.42 15.34
CA ASP A 336 9.59 -8.43 15.73
C ASP A 336 10.95 -8.77 15.12
N GLY A 337 11.33 -10.03 15.16
CA GLY A 337 12.53 -10.56 14.51
C GLY A 337 12.47 -10.52 12.99
N ARG A 338 11.27 -10.65 12.38
CA ARG A 338 11.08 -10.37 10.95
C ARG A 338 11.15 -8.87 10.70
N TRP A 339 10.40 -8.06 11.42
CA TRP A 339 10.37 -6.60 11.29
C TRP A 339 11.76 -5.97 11.44
N THR A 340 12.52 -6.34 12.47
CA THR A 340 13.88 -5.83 12.69
C THR A 340 14.84 -6.21 11.58
N ARG A 341 14.77 -7.46 11.08
CA ARG A 341 15.54 -7.88 9.89
C ARG A 341 15.12 -7.12 8.65
N GLU A 342 13.82 -7.01 8.41
CA GLU A 342 13.24 -6.29 7.28
C GLU A 342 13.59 -4.79 7.30
N GLU A 343 13.60 -4.17 8.47
CA GLU A 343 13.97 -2.76 8.68
C GLU A 343 15.49 -2.55 8.55
N ALA A 344 16.30 -3.50 9.02
CA ALA A 344 17.75 -3.50 8.81
C ALA A 344 18.09 -3.64 7.30
N ASP A 345 17.46 -4.59 6.61
CA ASP A 345 17.62 -4.78 5.16
C ASP A 345 17.19 -3.52 4.40
N ARG A 346 16.05 -2.92 4.78
CA ARG A 346 15.53 -1.68 4.17
C ARG A 346 16.47 -0.49 4.37
N THR A 347 16.97 -0.29 5.58
CA THR A 347 17.91 0.80 5.86
C THR A 347 19.20 0.63 5.07
N ALA A 348 19.69 -0.60 4.92
CA ALA A 348 20.82 -0.93 4.07
C ALA A 348 20.53 -0.67 2.57
N GLU A 349 19.35 -1.07 2.07
CA GLU A 349 18.94 -0.83 0.67
C GLU A 349 18.78 0.66 0.35
N LEU A 350 18.16 1.43 1.24
CA LEU A 350 17.99 2.88 1.08
C LEU A 350 19.34 3.60 1.12
N ALA A 351 20.23 3.22 2.04
CA ALA A 351 21.59 3.73 2.06
C ALA A 351 22.32 3.42 0.74
N ALA A 352 22.22 2.19 0.25
CA ALA A 352 22.82 1.80 -1.02
C ALA A 352 22.21 2.55 -2.23
N ALA A 353 20.89 2.78 -2.24
CA ALA A 353 20.21 3.54 -3.28
C ALA A 353 20.64 5.01 -3.29
N GLU A 354 20.80 5.61 -2.12
CA GLU A 354 21.29 6.98 -1.96
C GLU A 354 22.75 7.08 -2.42
N THR A 355 23.62 6.13 -2.05
CA THR A 355 24.99 6.06 -2.57
C THR A 355 25.01 6.00 -4.09
N ARG A 356 24.18 5.13 -4.71
CA ARG A 356 24.06 5.05 -6.17
C ARG A 356 23.64 6.39 -6.80
N ARG A 357 22.68 7.09 -6.20
CA ARG A 357 22.24 8.42 -6.67
C ARG A 357 23.36 9.44 -6.58
N GLN A 358 24.11 9.45 -5.47
CA GLN A 358 25.23 10.35 -5.27
C GLN A 358 26.37 10.07 -6.25
N ASP A 359 26.65 8.81 -6.55
CA ASP A 359 27.66 8.43 -7.53
C ASP A 359 27.26 8.85 -8.95
N VAL A 360 25.99 8.65 -9.33
CA VAL A 360 25.46 9.15 -10.61
C VAL A 360 25.59 10.68 -10.67
N ALA A 361 25.13 11.40 -9.65
CA ALA A 361 25.23 12.86 -9.61
C ALA A 361 26.69 13.35 -9.64
N ARG A 362 27.61 12.64 -8.96
CA ARG A 362 29.05 12.93 -9.00
C ARG A 362 29.62 12.71 -10.41
N SER A 363 29.21 11.63 -11.07
CA SER A 363 29.63 11.31 -12.44
C SER A 363 29.12 12.34 -13.45
N GLU A 364 27.88 12.82 -13.30
CA GLU A 364 27.31 13.86 -14.15
C GLU A 364 28.01 15.21 -13.95
N ARG A 365 28.26 15.61 -12.69
CA ARG A 365 29.03 16.83 -12.39
C ARG A 365 30.43 16.78 -13.00
N ALA A 366 31.13 15.64 -12.84
CA ALA A 366 32.44 15.45 -13.45
C ALA A 366 32.39 15.50 -14.98
N ARG A 367 31.30 15.04 -15.61
CA ARG A 367 31.10 15.16 -17.06
C ARG A 367 30.92 16.63 -17.48
N ILE A 368 30.05 17.36 -16.78
CA ILE A 368 29.79 18.78 -17.06
C ILE A 368 31.08 19.60 -16.91
N ASP A 369 31.83 19.41 -15.82
CA ASP A 369 33.11 20.11 -15.58
C ASP A 369 34.14 19.84 -16.70
N ARG A 370 34.21 18.60 -17.21
CA ARG A 370 35.09 18.25 -18.33
C ARG A 370 34.67 18.95 -19.61
N GLU A 371 33.37 18.99 -19.89
CA GLU A 371 32.83 19.68 -21.06
C GLU A 371 33.06 21.19 -21.00
N GLU A 372 32.87 21.81 -19.83
CA GLU A 372 33.14 23.24 -19.62
C GLU A 372 34.63 23.56 -19.76
N LYS A 373 35.53 22.76 -19.17
CA LYS A 373 36.98 22.92 -19.37
C LYS A 373 37.36 22.80 -20.84
N ALA A 374 36.81 21.82 -21.56
CA ALA A 374 37.07 21.66 -23.00
C ALA A 374 36.52 22.84 -23.83
N ARG A 375 35.42 23.46 -23.42
CA ARG A 375 34.90 24.70 -24.04
C ARG A 375 35.84 25.87 -23.78
N LEU A 376 36.35 26.02 -22.56
CA LEU A 376 37.27 27.11 -22.20
C LEU A 376 38.60 27.00 -22.97
N ILE A 377 39.17 25.79 -23.05
CA ILE A 377 40.41 25.54 -23.81
C ILE A 377 40.22 25.91 -25.28
N ARG A 378 39.12 25.47 -25.91
CA ARG A 378 38.82 25.81 -27.31
C ARG A 378 38.69 27.32 -27.53
N ARG A 379 38.04 28.04 -26.60
CA ARG A 379 37.96 29.50 -26.65
C ARG A 379 39.33 30.17 -26.56
N GLN A 380 40.18 29.70 -25.63
CA GLN A 380 41.55 30.23 -25.48
C GLN A 380 42.42 29.95 -26.70
N GLU A 381 42.29 28.77 -27.32
CA GLU A 381 43.00 28.44 -28.56
C GLU A 381 42.54 29.32 -29.72
N GLU A 382 41.23 29.58 -29.84
CA GLU A 382 40.67 30.47 -30.84
C GLU A 382 41.11 31.92 -30.65
N GLU A 383 41.08 32.44 -29.42
CA GLU A 383 41.61 33.78 -29.11
C GLU A 383 43.10 33.89 -29.44
N ARG A 384 43.89 32.85 -29.12
CA ARG A 384 45.31 32.79 -29.50
C ARG A 384 45.51 32.74 -31.01
N ARG A 385 44.65 32.04 -31.75
CA ARG A 385 44.69 32.00 -33.22
C ARG A 385 44.41 33.37 -33.80
N LEU A 386 43.32 34.01 -33.38
CA LEU A 386 42.94 35.36 -33.82
C LEU A 386 44.01 36.40 -33.46
N ALA A 387 44.64 36.29 -32.29
CA ALA A 387 45.74 37.17 -31.90
C ALA A 387 46.98 37.00 -32.80
N ARG A 388 47.30 35.77 -33.22
CA ARG A 388 48.39 35.51 -34.17
C ARG A 388 48.08 36.08 -35.55
N GLU A 389 46.87 35.88 -36.05
CA GLU A 389 46.41 36.43 -37.33
C GLU A 389 46.50 37.97 -37.32
N ARG A 390 46.03 38.63 -36.25
CA ARG A 390 46.15 40.09 -36.09
C ARG A 390 47.60 40.56 -36.06
N ALA A 391 48.46 39.88 -35.30
CA ALA A 391 49.88 40.23 -35.24
C ALA A 391 50.57 40.06 -36.60
N GLU A 392 50.12 39.11 -37.43
CA GLU A 392 50.61 38.92 -38.78
C GLU A 392 50.13 40.04 -39.73
N THR A 393 48.85 40.41 -39.68
CA THR A 393 48.34 41.55 -40.45
C THR A 393 49.04 42.85 -40.07
N ASP A 394 49.22 43.12 -38.77
CA ASP A 394 49.91 44.32 -38.29
C ASP A 394 51.36 44.37 -38.78
N ARG A 395 52.05 43.21 -38.86
CA ARG A 395 53.41 43.11 -39.41
C ARG A 395 53.43 43.44 -40.90
N VAL A 396 52.51 42.86 -41.68
CA VAL A 396 52.41 43.10 -43.12
C VAL A 396 52.13 44.59 -43.40
N GLU A 397 51.17 45.19 -42.69
CA GLU A 397 50.86 46.61 -42.82
C GLU A 397 52.04 47.52 -42.42
N ASN A 398 52.74 47.18 -41.33
CA ASN A 398 53.91 47.93 -40.91
C ASN A 398 55.07 47.83 -41.92
N ASP A 399 55.32 46.65 -42.46
CA ASP A 399 56.32 46.44 -43.52
C ASP A 399 55.98 47.22 -44.79
N GLU A 400 54.69 47.26 -45.17
CA GLU A 400 54.20 48.07 -46.29
C GLU A 400 54.38 49.57 -46.03
N ARG A 401 54.06 50.04 -44.83
CA ARG A 401 54.28 51.43 -44.41
C ARG A 401 55.75 51.81 -44.47
N ILE A 402 56.66 50.92 -44.02
CA ILE A 402 58.11 51.12 -44.12
C ILE A 402 58.54 51.21 -45.60
N ARG A 403 58.02 50.35 -46.48
CA ARG A 403 58.31 50.41 -47.93
C ARG A 403 57.86 51.73 -48.54
N LEU A 404 56.65 52.19 -48.23
CA LEU A 404 56.11 53.46 -48.74
C LEU A 404 56.95 54.66 -48.26
N LEU A 405 57.37 54.67 -47.00
CA LEU A 405 58.26 55.71 -46.47
C LEU A 405 59.60 55.73 -47.18
N ARG A 406 60.23 54.56 -47.41
CA ARG A 406 61.49 54.47 -48.19
C ARG A 406 61.31 54.97 -49.62
N ALA A 407 60.23 54.59 -50.30
CA ALA A 407 59.93 55.06 -51.65
C ALA A 407 59.70 56.58 -51.72
N GLN A 408 59.08 57.19 -50.70
CA GLN A 408 58.95 58.64 -50.60
C GLN A 408 60.30 59.32 -50.37
N GLU A 409 61.16 58.73 -49.55
CA GLU A 409 62.49 59.27 -49.26
C GLU A 409 63.40 59.19 -50.49
N GLU A 410 63.31 58.11 -51.28
CA GLU A 410 64.00 57.98 -52.58
C GLU A 410 63.50 59.01 -53.59
N ARG A 411 62.18 59.26 -53.67
CA ARG A 411 61.61 60.32 -54.53
C ARG A 411 62.09 61.72 -54.12
N ARG A 412 62.28 61.98 -52.83
CA ARG A 412 62.87 63.23 -52.33
C ARG A 412 64.35 63.41 -52.66
N ARG A 413 65.06 62.33 -52.99
CA ARG A 413 66.49 62.35 -53.35
C ARG A 413 66.75 62.45 -54.85
N GLN A 414 65.72 62.42 -55.71
CA GLN A 414 65.84 62.68 -57.15
C GLN A 414 65.74 64.18 -57.46
N PRO A 415 66.72 64.81 -58.13
CA PRO A 415 66.67 66.23 -58.48
C PRO A 415 65.76 66.50 -59.69
N ASP A 416 64.96 67.56 -59.60
CA ASP A 416 64.06 68.06 -60.65
C ASP A 416 64.82 68.39 -61.95
N THR A 417 64.52 67.64 -63.01
CA THR A 417 64.83 67.99 -64.39
C THR A 417 63.54 67.88 -65.20
N ASP A 418 62.70 68.93 -65.17
CA ASP A 418 61.82 69.30 -66.29
C ASP A 418 61.00 70.56 -65.95
N LYS A 419 61.60 71.72 -66.22
CA LYS A 419 60.89 72.97 -66.55
C LYS A 419 61.54 73.53 -67.79
N ASP A 420 61.10 73.08 -68.96
CA ASP A 420 61.11 73.84 -70.22
C ASP A 420 60.64 72.92 -71.35
N LYS A 421 59.33 72.98 -71.66
CA LYS A 421 58.74 72.65 -72.98
C LYS A 421 57.26 73.02 -73.01
N ASP A 422 57.00 74.29 -72.70
CA ASP A 422 55.77 74.96 -73.11
C ASP A 422 56.12 75.90 -74.26
N LYS A 423 55.94 75.41 -75.50
CA LYS A 423 55.66 76.18 -76.71
C LYS A 423 55.45 75.22 -77.88
N ASP A 424 54.42 75.51 -78.66
CA ASP A 424 53.97 74.86 -79.88
C ASP A 424 53.21 73.53 -79.72
N LYS A 425 51.88 73.63 -79.56
CA LYS A 425 50.98 73.49 -80.72
C LYS A 425 49.52 73.71 -80.32
N ASP A 426 49.06 74.87 -80.75
CA ASP A 426 47.66 75.25 -80.89
C ASP A 426 47.03 74.51 -82.09
N LYS A 427 45.71 74.29 -82.03
CA LYS A 427 44.80 73.74 -83.06
C LYS A 427 44.82 72.22 -83.29
N ASP A 428 43.72 71.52 -83.00
CA ASP A 428 42.62 71.38 -83.96
C ASP A 428 41.45 70.55 -83.38
N LYS A 429 40.23 71.01 -83.67
CA LYS A 429 38.99 70.24 -83.90
C LYS A 429 38.27 69.46 -82.78
N ASP A 430 37.19 70.08 -82.29
CA ASP A 430 35.81 69.76 -82.71
C ASP A 430 35.55 68.38 -83.34
N ARG A 431 34.77 67.51 -82.65
CA ARG A 431 33.46 66.97 -83.10
C ARG A 431 33.14 65.58 -82.51
N ARG A 432 31.83 65.43 -82.21
CA ARG A 432 30.99 64.22 -82.27
C ARG A 432 31.13 63.21 -81.12
N SER A 433 30.14 63.07 -80.24
CA SER A 433 28.76 62.57 -80.40
C SER A 433 28.67 61.04 -80.35
N ASP A 434 27.88 60.61 -79.37
CA ASP A 434 26.92 59.50 -79.38
C ASP A 434 27.38 58.03 -79.39
N ALA A 435 26.72 57.31 -78.47
CA ALA A 435 25.99 56.05 -78.66
C ALA A 435 26.63 54.72 -78.20
N VAL A 436 25.88 54.09 -77.26
CA VAL A 436 25.51 52.65 -77.22
C VAL A 436 26.62 51.66 -76.81
N GLY A 437 26.42 50.65 -75.96
CA GLY A 437 25.24 50.12 -75.28
C GLY A 437 25.57 48.83 -74.52
N ALA A 438 24.69 48.50 -73.57
CA ALA A 438 24.14 47.16 -73.28
C ALA A 438 24.98 46.09 -72.54
N SER A 439 24.52 45.70 -71.35
CA SER A 439 23.89 44.38 -71.07
C SER A 439 23.72 44.14 -69.54
N GLY A 440 22.47 43.89 -69.10
CA GLY A 440 22.17 43.07 -67.91
C GLY A 440 22.09 41.58 -68.29
N PRO A 441 21.63 40.63 -67.44
CA PRO A 441 20.68 40.81 -66.32
C PRO A 441 20.99 40.01 -65.01
N ALA A 442 20.08 40.16 -64.03
CA ALA A 442 19.97 39.52 -62.70
C ALA A 442 19.48 38.04 -62.75
N PRO A 443 18.83 37.39 -61.73
CA PRO A 443 18.73 37.55 -60.26
C PRO A 443 18.85 36.20 -59.48
N GLY A 444 18.70 36.17 -58.14
CA GLY A 444 18.50 34.90 -57.40
C GLY A 444 18.04 35.07 -55.94
N ARG A 445 16.84 34.56 -55.63
CA ARG A 445 16.09 34.70 -54.36
C ARG A 445 16.27 33.51 -53.39
N ARG A 446 16.34 33.83 -52.08
CA ARG A 446 15.69 33.19 -50.88
C ARG A 446 15.94 31.66 -50.59
N PRO A 447 15.26 31.02 -49.59
CA PRO A 447 15.65 30.97 -48.16
C PRO A 447 15.60 29.54 -47.52
N GLY A 448 16.02 29.40 -46.26
CA GLY A 448 15.39 28.48 -45.30
C GLY A 448 16.10 27.18 -44.89
N GLY A 449 15.83 26.79 -43.63
CA GLY A 449 16.10 25.48 -43.00
C GLY A 449 17.28 25.51 -42.03
N GLY A 450 17.18 25.14 -40.76
CA GLY A 450 16.10 24.54 -39.96
C GLY A 450 16.62 24.33 -38.53
#